data_AF-A0AAW5MNP6-F1
#
_entry.id   AF-A0AAW5MNP6-F1
#
_cell.length_a   1.000
_cell.length_b   1.000
_cell.length_c   1.000
_cell.angle_alpha   90.00
_cell.angle_beta   90.00
_cell.angle_gamma   90.00
#
_symmetry.space_group_name_H-M   'P 1'
#
loop_
_entity.id
_entity.type
_entity.pdbx_description
1 polymer ?
#
loop_
_entity_poly.entity_id
_entity_poly.type
_entity_poly.pdbx_seq_one_letter_code
_entity_poly.pdbx_strand_id
1 'polypeptide(L)'
;MWQDIRIPFAFRIDTGEMVSIDEVARGLACNCKCPSCGGRLVAKKADVNAHHFAHHTASKEACQYAFYTSIRLMLLSRLNDITLLNTPAFEILFEGVNHLVSAPHTDIKVYRTSQECQQLAPTALYALQGRNDYRLGLDFPAANESPQDKPYWLDDYTCTNPKTGILSVVYSTFAEHLFRKDRPDDMDTTSWMFHILSSNPKCLHWQYHPAAERVRIRLQHEAKERVRVRAEQRAREEERLRLWAEEEARKEVERRARRECEQRVAQERQQKREAVLRLSRQQQDEEEQRLMVERKQRNDAIWERMENKRKEAIERRRLDESAIQRAIDQLVTGLQTAHSVTGLVEEGPKVCKYCFLESEALSLHGYCYREQCVGARERARRFGKYFPD
;
A
#
# COMPACT_ATOMS: atom_id res chain seq x y z
N MET A 1 -25.94 26.88 -41.36
CA MET A 1 -25.76 28.34 -41.45
C MET A 1 -24.27 28.60 -41.58
N TRP A 2 -23.76 28.75 -42.81
CA TRP A 2 -22.31 28.90 -43.05
C TRP A 2 -21.89 30.33 -42.71
N GLN A 3 -20.89 30.49 -41.85
CA GLN A 3 -20.32 31.81 -41.54
C GLN A 3 -19.50 32.32 -42.72
N ASP A 4 -19.68 33.59 -43.06
CA ASP A 4 -18.97 34.27 -44.14
C ASP A 4 -17.49 34.44 -43.70
N ILE A 5 -16.57 33.65 -44.27
CA ILE A 5 -15.16 33.67 -43.89
C ILE A 5 -14.57 35.03 -44.25
N ARG A 6 -14.19 35.80 -43.23
CA ARG A 6 -13.52 37.09 -43.38
C ARG A 6 -12.06 36.87 -43.79
N ILE A 7 -11.66 37.44 -44.92
CA ILE A 7 -10.30 37.30 -45.45
C ILE A 7 -9.59 38.66 -45.34
N PRO A 8 -8.44 38.78 -44.66
CA PRO A 8 -7.73 40.06 -44.50
C PRO A 8 -6.85 40.45 -45.69
N PHE A 9 -6.28 39.47 -46.39
CA PHE A 9 -5.29 39.69 -47.45
C PHE A 9 -5.67 38.96 -48.74
N ALA A 10 -5.33 39.53 -49.88
CA ALA A 10 -5.67 39.01 -51.19
C ALA A 10 -4.54 39.20 -52.20
N PHE A 11 -4.56 38.46 -53.31
CA PHE A 11 -3.75 38.81 -54.46
C PHE A 11 -4.50 39.82 -55.33
N ARG A 12 -3.84 40.90 -55.75
CA ARG A 12 -4.34 41.73 -56.86
C ARG A 12 -4.26 40.94 -58.17
N ILE A 13 -5.27 41.03 -59.02
CA ILE A 13 -5.40 40.18 -60.23
C ILE A 13 -4.42 40.60 -61.33
N ASP A 14 -4.14 41.90 -61.43
CA ASP A 14 -3.28 42.55 -62.42
C ASP A 14 -1.78 42.49 -62.07
N THR A 15 -1.40 42.84 -60.83
CA THR A 15 0.01 42.85 -60.40
C THR A 15 0.48 41.52 -59.79
N GLY A 16 -0.44 40.69 -59.31
CA GLY A 16 -0.11 39.47 -58.56
C GLY A 16 0.44 39.72 -57.15
N GLU A 17 0.47 40.97 -56.69
CA GLU A 17 0.95 41.33 -55.35
C GLU A 17 -0.02 40.92 -54.25
N MET A 18 0.51 40.51 -53.09
CA MET A 18 -0.27 40.39 -51.86
C MET A 18 -0.59 41.79 -51.32
N VAL A 19 -1.89 42.07 -51.15
CA VAL A 19 -2.42 43.34 -50.67
C VAL A 19 -3.34 43.14 -49.47
N SER A 20 -3.41 44.13 -48.60
CA SER A 20 -4.37 44.20 -47.50
C SER A 20 -5.72 44.74 -47.93
N ILE A 21 -6.74 44.49 -47.12
CA ILE A 21 -8.06 45.06 -47.35
C ILE A 21 -8.02 46.60 -47.32
N ASP A 22 -7.15 47.23 -46.53
CA ASP A 22 -7.10 48.68 -46.42
C ASP A 22 -6.54 49.34 -47.71
N GLU A 23 -5.60 48.68 -48.40
CA GLU A 23 -4.91 49.15 -49.62
C GLU A 23 -5.77 49.17 -50.90
N VAL A 24 -6.99 48.62 -50.89
CA VAL A 24 -7.81 48.42 -52.10
C VAL A 24 -9.08 49.28 -52.16
N ALA A 25 -9.60 49.50 -53.38
CA ALA A 25 -10.92 50.11 -53.58
C ALA A 25 -12.04 49.23 -53.00
N ARG A 26 -13.16 49.86 -52.58
CA ARG A 26 -14.33 49.17 -52.03
C ARG A 26 -15.05 48.31 -53.10
N GLY A 27 -15.71 47.24 -52.68
CA GLY A 27 -16.52 46.39 -53.53
C GLY A 27 -15.70 45.58 -54.55
N LEU A 28 -16.26 45.36 -55.75
CA LEU A 28 -15.61 44.63 -56.84
C LEU A 28 -14.46 45.38 -57.52
N ALA A 29 -14.36 46.70 -57.29
CA ALA A 29 -13.29 47.54 -57.81
C ALA A 29 -11.92 47.23 -57.18
N CYS A 30 -11.87 46.41 -56.12
CA CYS A 30 -10.61 45.95 -55.53
C CYS A 30 -9.75 45.12 -56.49
N ASN A 31 -10.33 44.57 -57.56
CA ASN A 31 -9.66 43.70 -58.54
C ASN A 31 -8.83 42.56 -57.90
N CYS A 32 -9.39 41.89 -56.88
CA CYS A 32 -8.67 40.91 -56.05
C CYS A 32 -9.19 39.47 -56.22
N LYS A 33 -8.28 38.51 -56.00
CA LYS A 33 -8.54 37.06 -55.97
C LYS A 33 -8.07 36.42 -54.66
N CYS A 34 -8.78 35.37 -54.24
CA CYS A 34 -8.46 34.67 -53.00
C CYS A 34 -7.14 33.89 -53.10
N PRO A 35 -6.19 34.04 -52.17
CA PRO A 35 -4.92 33.32 -52.20
C PRO A 35 -5.05 31.79 -52.09
N SER A 36 -6.14 31.28 -51.51
CA SER A 36 -6.33 29.84 -51.32
C SER A 36 -6.91 29.09 -52.52
N CYS A 37 -7.72 29.75 -53.37
CA CYS A 37 -8.53 29.06 -54.38
C CYS A 37 -8.84 29.92 -55.62
N GLY A 38 -8.10 31.02 -55.83
CA GLY A 38 -8.03 31.77 -57.10
C GLY A 38 -9.28 32.55 -57.53
N GLY A 39 -10.49 32.22 -57.08
CA GLY A 39 -11.70 32.96 -57.51
C GLY A 39 -11.83 34.35 -56.88
N ARG A 40 -12.65 35.18 -57.53
CA ARG A 40 -12.82 36.63 -57.27
C ARG A 40 -13.32 36.97 -55.87
N LEU A 41 -12.80 38.08 -55.33
CA LEU A 41 -13.19 38.66 -54.05
C LEU A 41 -13.95 39.98 -54.23
N VAL A 42 -14.69 40.35 -53.20
CA VAL A 42 -15.32 41.66 -53.01
C VAL A 42 -14.78 42.28 -51.71
N ALA A 43 -14.29 43.52 -51.77
CA ALA A 43 -13.80 44.23 -50.59
C ALA A 43 -14.97 44.83 -49.79
N LYS A 44 -15.33 44.22 -48.67
CA LYS A 44 -16.35 44.72 -47.73
C LYS A 44 -15.68 45.71 -46.76
N LYS A 45 -15.83 47.00 -47.06
CA LYS A 45 -15.46 48.13 -46.19
C LYS A 45 -16.73 48.80 -45.66
N ALA A 46 -16.82 49.00 -44.35
CA ALA A 46 -17.99 49.55 -43.67
C ALA A 46 -17.58 50.17 -42.33
N ASP A 47 -18.25 51.25 -41.93
CA ASP A 47 -17.86 52.04 -40.75
C ASP A 47 -18.08 51.30 -39.41
N VAL A 48 -18.95 50.27 -39.41
CA VAL A 48 -19.33 49.50 -38.21
C VAL A 48 -18.68 48.11 -38.15
N ASN A 49 -18.41 47.50 -39.31
CA ASN A 49 -17.92 46.13 -39.42
C ASN A 49 -16.46 46.12 -39.89
N ALA A 50 -15.61 45.34 -39.20
CA ALA A 50 -14.19 45.19 -39.55
C ALA A 50 -14.01 44.91 -41.05
N HIS A 51 -13.12 45.67 -41.69
CA HIS A 51 -12.79 45.53 -43.10
C HIS A 51 -12.35 44.09 -43.42
N HIS A 52 -12.93 43.49 -44.45
CA HIS A 52 -12.50 42.18 -44.95
C HIS A 52 -12.84 42.00 -46.43
N PHE A 53 -12.10 41.12 -47.10
CA PHE A 53 -12.56 40.52 -48.33
C PHE A 53 -13.55 39.39 -48.03
N ALA A 54 -14.54 39.25 -48.91
CA ALA A 54 -15.42 38.08 -48.98
C ALA A 54 -15.47 37.55 -50.41
N HIS A 55 -16.00 36.35 -50.61
CA HIS A 55 -16.19 35.79 -51.95
C HIS A 55 -17.35 36.46 -52.68
N HIS A 56 -17.15 36.80 -53.96
CA HIS A 56 -18.18 37.48 -54.75
C HIS A 56 -19.25 36.52 -55.28
N THR A 57 -18.86 35.33 -55.73
CA THR A 57 -19.74 34.28 -56.27
C THR A 57 -19.78 33.07 -55.35
N ALA A 58 -20.89 32.33 -55.38
CA ALA A 58 -21.06 31.05 -54.69
C ALA A 58 -20.15 29.91 -55.22
N SER A 59 -19.30 30.18 -56.21
CA SER A 59 -18.44 29.22 -56.93
C SER A 59 -17.25 28.69 -56.10
N LYS A 60 -17.41 28.60 -54.78
CA LYS A 60 -16.44 28.17 -53.77
C LYS A 60 -17.19 27.60 -52.56
N GLU A 61 -17.75 26.42 -52.72
CA GLU A 61 -18.24 25.65 -51.58
C GLU A 61 -17.08 25.49 -50.58
N ALA A 62 -17.29 25.98 -49.35
CA ALA A 62 -16.37 25.97 -48.22
C ALA A 62 -14.86 26.11 -48.56
N CYS A 63 -14.41 27.29 -49.01
CA CYS A 63 -12.97 27.61 -48.98
C CYS A 63 -12.48 27.85 -47.53
N GLN A 64 -12.45 26.77 -46.75
CA GLN A 64 -12.18 26.75 -45.32
C GLN A 64 -10.82 27.37 -44.93
N TYR A 65 -9.83 27.22 -45.79
CA TYR A 65 -8.47 27.70 -45.56
C TYR A 65 -8.22 29.15 -46.01
N ALA A 66 -9.24 29.87 -46.52
CA ALA A 66 -9.06 31.21 -47.10
C ALA A 66 -8.38 32.20 -46.15
N PHE A 67 -8.77 32.20 -44.87
CA PHE A 67 -8.15 33.03 -43.84
C PHE A 67 -6.68 32.63 -43.61
N TYR A 68 -6.41 31.38 -43.21
CA TYR A 68 -5.06 30.91 -42.88
C TYR A 68 -4.08 31.04 -44.05
N THR A 69 -4.48 30.69 -45.27
CA THR A 69 -3.65 30.84 -46.47
C THR A 69 -3.34 32.32 -46.75
N SER A 70 -4.27 33.24 -46.50
CA SER A 70 -4.03 34.67 -46.69
C SER A 70 -3.04 35.26 -45.66
N ILE A 71 -3.12 34.84 -44.39
CA ILE A 71 -2.14 35.22 -43.35
C ILE A 71 -0.76 34.68 -43.73
N ARG A 72 -0.66 33.38 -44.02
CA ARG A 72 0.57 32.69 -44.41
C ARG A 72 1.27 33.41 -45.56
N LEU A 73 0.56 33.67 -46.65
CA LEU A 73 1.14 34.26 -47.85
C LEU A 73 1.50 35.74 -47.67
N MET A 74 0.79 36.50 -46.81
CA MET A 74 1.19 37.87 -46.50
C MET A 74 2.45 37.92 -45.62
N LEU A 75 2.56 37.05 -44.61
CA LEU A 75 3.79 36.94 -43.82
C LEU A 75 4.99 36.53 -44.69
N LEU A 76 4.78 35.57 -45.60
CA LEU A 76 5.82 35.11 -46.54
C LEU A 76 6.25 36.18 -47.55
N SER A 77 5.34 37.04 -48.01
CA SER A 77 5.70 38.16 -48.91
C SER A 77 6.45 39.29 -48.20
N ARG A 78 6.40 39.34 -46.86
CA ARG A 78 6.94 40.41 -46.01
C ARG A 78 7.94 39.93 -44.95
N LEU A 79 8.66 38.83 -45.21
CA LEU A 79 9.66 38.27 -44.27
C LEU A 79 10.77 39.25 -43.85
N ASN A 80 11.08 40.25 -44.68
CA ASN A 80 12.09 41.26 -44.33
C ASN A 80 11.57 42.30 -43.31
N ASP A 81 10.25 42.43 -43.16
CA ASP A 81 9.59 43.41 -42.28
C ASP A 81 9.61 42.92 -40.80
N ILE A 82 9.92 41.63 -40.58
CA ILE A 82 10.05 41.02 -39.25
C ILE A 82 11.36 41.47 -38.59
N THR A 83 11.22 42.45 -37.69
CA THR A 83 12.31 43.04 -36.89
C THR A 83 12.21 42.76 -35.39
N LEU A 84 11.05 42.29 -34.93
CA LEU A 84 10.76 41.97 -33.54
C LEU A 84 10.00 40.64 -33.47
N LEU A 85 10.44 39.75 -32.59
CA LEU A 85 9.76 38.49 -32.28
C LEU A 85 9.55 38.37 -30.77
N ASN A 86 8.54 37.60 -30.40
CA ASN A 86 8.45 36.99 -29.09
C ASN A 86 8.82 35.51 -29.20
N THR A 87 8.93 34.85 -28.06
CA THR A 87 8.91 33.38 -27.98
C THR A 87 8.05 32.96 -26.79
N PRO A 88 7.21 31.92 -26.95
CA PRO A 88 6.45 31.37 -25.84
C PRO A 88 7.36 30.66 -24.84
N ALA A 89 6.80 30.33 -23.67
CA ALA A 89 7.44 29.38 -22.77
C ALA A 89 7.68 28.04 -23.48
N PHE A 90 8.76 27.35 -23.13
CA PHE A 90 9.01 25.98 -23.57
C PHE A 90 9.15 25.05 -22.37
N GLU A 91 8.35 23.99 -22.38
CA GLU A 91 8.36 22.94 -21.35
C GLU A 91 8.60 21.58 -22.02
N ILE A 92 9.21 20.66 -21.28
CA ILE A 92 9.32 19.25 -21.66
C ILE A 92 8.68 18.36 -20.60
N LEU A 93 7.96 17.33 -21.05
CA LEU A 93 7.45 16.29 -20.17
C LEU A 93 8.58 15.29 -19.85
N PHE A 94 8.85 15.05 -18.56
CA PHE A 94 9.81 14.06 -18.08
C PHE A 94 9.28 13.42 -16.79
N GLU A 95 9.31 12.09 -16.69
CA GLU A 95 8.75 11.33 -15.54
C GLU A 95 7.30 11.74 -15.15
N GLY A 96 6.49 12.18 -16.12
CA GLY A 96 5.11 12.64 -15.89
C GLY A 96 4.97 14.08 -15.38
N VAL A 97 6.06 14.83 -15.27
CA VAL A 97 6.11 16.23 -14.81
C VAL A 97 6.58 17.14 -15.95
N ASN A 98 5.96 18.32 -16.08
CA ASN A 98 6.44 19.36 -16.98
C ASN A 98 7.63 20.10 -16.35
N HIS A 99 8.73 20.20 -17.09
CA HIS A 99 9.92 20.95 -16.71
C HIS A 99 10.13 22.12 -17.65
N LEU A 100 10.17 23.34 -17.08
CA LEU A 100 10.47 24.56 -17.83
C LEU A 100 11.90 24.54 -18.37
N VAL A 101 12.02 24.64 -19.70
CA VAL A 101 13.28 24.78 -20.43
C VAL A 101 13.59 26.26 -20.71
N SER A 102 12.56 27.05 -21.01
CA SER A 102 12.67 28.47 -21.32
C SER A 102 11.41 29.21 -20.88
N ALA A 103 11.59 30.34 -20.19
CA ALA A 103 10.52 31.30 -19.92
C ALA A 103 10.05 31.97 -21.23
N PRO A 104 8.85 32.57 -21.29
CA PRO A 104 8.49 33.41 -22.43
C PRO A 104 9.41 34.63 -22.50
N HIS A 105 9.79 35.04 -23.71
CA HIS A 105 10.61 36.24 -23.95
C HIS A 105 9.89 37.15 -24.94
N THR A 106 9.77 38.43 -24.63
CA THR A 106 9.21 39.46 -25.52
C THR A 106 10.33 40.29 -26.15
N ASP A 107 9.97 41.12 -27.12
CA ASP A 107 10.83 42.20 -27.65
C ASP A 107 12.20 41.75 -28.17
N ILE A 108 12.28 40.52 -28.68
CA ILE A 108 13.50 39.95 -29.25
C ILE A 108 13.75 40.62 -30.60
N LYS A 109 14.67 41.59 -30.59
CA LYS A 109 15.10 42.27 -31.81
C LYS A 109 15.86 41.31 -32.70
N VAL A 110 15.44 41.21 -33.95
CA VAL A 110 15.98 40.29 -34.93
C VAL A 110 16.23 40.96 -36.27
N TYR A 111 17.12 40.36 -37.06
CA TYR A 111 17.28 40.69 -38.47
C TYR A 111 17.38 39.41 -39.30
N ARG A 112 16.75 39.42 -40.48
CA ARG A 112 16.76 38.27 -41.39
C ARG A 112 18.17 38.05 -41.92
N THR A 113 18.61 36.80 -41.94
CA THR A 113 19.89 36.38 -42.53
C THR A 113 19.67 35.57 -43.79
N SER A 114 20.60 35.65 -44.74
CA SER A 114 20.64 34.72 -45.87
C SER A 114 20.85 33.29 -45.39
N GLN A 115 20.28 32.33 -46.13
CA GLN A 115 20.48 30.91 -45.92
C GLN A 115 20.87 30.28 -47.26
N GLU A 116 21.93 29.47 -47.25
CA GLU A 116 22.55 28.92 -48.48
C GLU A 116 21.66 27.89 -49.17
N CYS A 117 20.86 27.15 -48.40
CA CYS A 117 19.87 26.20 -48.93
C CYS A 117 18.47 26.52 -48.39
N GLN A 118 17.50 26.67 -49.30
CA GLN A 118 16.07 26.84 -48.98
C GLN A 118 15.30 25.51 -48.93
N GLN A 119 15.93 24.41 -49.33
CA GLN A 119 15.38 23.06 -49.21
C GLN A 119 15.86 22.43 -47.89
N LEU A 120 14.99 21.65 -47.24
CA LEU A 120 15.26 20.97 -45.97
C LEU A 120 15.63 21.95 -44.83
N ALA A 121 14.85 23.02 -44.70
CA ALA A 121 15.18 24.20 -43.92
C ALA A 121 13.93 24.90 -43.37
N PRO A 122 14.05 25.70 -42.28
CA PRO A 122 13.03 26.69 -41.94
C PRO A 122 12.88 27.70 -43.09
N THR A 123 11.67 28.22 -43.29
CA THR A 123 11.38 29.13 -44.42
C THR A 123 12.11 30.47 -44.32
N ALA A 124 12.41 30.93 -43.11
CA ALA A 124 13.19 32.14 -42.86
C ALA A 124 14.08 31.99 -41.62
N LEU A 125 15.30 32.50 -41.70
CA LEU A 125 16.29 32.45 -40.63
C LEU A 125 16.61 33.87 -40.14
N TYR A 126 16.59 34.05 -38.82
CA TYR A 126 16.80 35.32 -38.13
C TYR A 126 17.93 35.20 -37.11
N ALA A 127 18.83 36.19 -37.10
CA ALA A 127 19.82 36.36 -36.04
C ALA A 127 19.31 37.34 -34.98
N LEU A 128 19.67 37.11 -33.72
CA LEU A 128 19.26 37.96 -32.59
C LEU A 128 20.22 39.15 -32.46
N GLN A 129 19.69 40.36 -32.35
CA GLN A 129 20.51 41.54 -32.10
C GLN A 129 21.16 41.44 -30.70
N GLY A 130 22.50 41.41 -30.65
CA GLY A 130 23.27 41.30 -29.41
C GLY A 130 23.50 39.87 -28.90
N ARG A 131 23.01 38.83 -29.60
CA ARG A 131 23.34 37.41 -29.34
C ARG A 131 23.61 36.68 -30.64
N ASN A 132 24.83 36.82 -31.15
CA ASN A 132 25.24 36.29 -32.45
C ASN A 132 25.42 34.76 -32.47
N ASP A 133 25.37 34.09 -31.32
CA ASP A 133 25.60 32.65 -31.22
C ASP A 133 24.33 31.81 -31.37
N TYR A 134 23.15 32.40 -31.21
CA TYR A 134 21.84 31.77 -31.43
C TYR A 134 21.12 32.35 -32.64
N ARG A 135 20.23 31.56 -33.25
CA ARG A 135 19.33 31.98 -34.33
C ARG A 135 17.91 31.48 -34.09
N LEU A 136 16.93 32.12 -34.73
CA LEU A 136 15.55 31.65 -34.80
C LEU A 136 15.20 31.36 -36.27
N GLY A 137 14.79 30.12 -36.55
CA GLY A 137 14.12 29.75 -37.79
C GLY A 137 12.60 29.87 -37.62
N LEU A 138 11.94 30.54 -38.56
CA LEU A 138 10.47 30.53 -38.67
C LEU A 138 10.06 29.55 -39.76
N ASP A 139 9.14 28.66 -39.40
CA ASP A 139 8.46 27.73 -40.29
C ASP A 139 7.01 28.17 -40.51
N PHE A 140 6.56 28.01 -41.76
CA PHE A 140 5.25 28.45 -42.24
C PHE A 140 4.48 27.25 -42.80
N PRO A 141 3.88 26.41 -41.93
CA PRO A 141 3.17 25.20 -42.34
C PRO A 141 2.04 25.55 -43.32
N ALA A 142 1.62 24.60 -44.15
CA ALA A 142 0.47 24.79 -45.02
C ALA A 142 -0.81 25.02 -44.17
N ALA A 143 -1.81 25.66 -44.75
CA ALA A 143 -3.02 26.05 -44.02
C ALA A 143 -3.88 24.87 -43.51
N ASN A 144 -3.56 23.65 -43.96
CA ASN A 144 -4.17 22.38 -43.59
C ASN A 144 -3.26 21.48 -42.71
N GLU A 145 -2.06 21.93 -42.39
CA GLU A 145 -1.10 21.23 -41.52
C GLU A 145 -1.15 21.83 -40.11
N SER A 146 -0.92 21.02 -39.07
CA SER A 146 -0.83 21.58 -37.72
C SER A 146 0.53 22.26 -37.51
N PRO A 147 0.59 23.43 -36.85
CA PRO A 147 1.86 24.01 -36.43
C PRO A 147 2.56 23.20 -35.31
N GLN A 148 1.93 22.12 -34.80
CA GLN A 148 2.59 21.10 -33.96
C GLN A 148 3.10 19.88 -34.75
N ASP A 149 2.72 19.71 -36.02
CA ASP A 149 3.22 18.60 -36.84
C ASP A 149 4.70 18.85 -37.12
N LYS A 150 5.53 17.85 -36.83
CA LYS A 150 6.98 17.98 -36.94
C LYS A 150 7.42 17.99 -38.42
N PRO A 151 8.09 19.05 -38.93
CA PRO A 151 8.61 19.05 -40.28
C PRO A 151 9.65 17.94 -40.47
N TYR A 152 9.58 17.21 -41.59
CA TYR A 152 10.44 16.04 -41.85
C TYR A 152 11.94 16.38 -41.89
N TRP A 153 12.30 17.64 -42.21
CA TRP A 153 13.68 18.13 -42.24
C TRP A 153 14.21 18.58 -40.87
N LEU A 154 13.37 18.64 -39.82
CA LEU A 154 13.70 19.29 -38.56
C LEU A 154 14.90 18.65 -37.84
N ASP A 155 14.96 17.31 -37.82
CA ASP A 155 16.04 16.60 -37.11
C ASP A 155 17.39 16.80 -37.81
N ASP A 156 17.48 16.57 -39.12
CA ASP A 156 18.71 16.74 -39.90
C ASP A 156 19.23 18.19 -39.84
N TYR A 157 18.31 19.15 -39.95
CA TYR A 157 18.63 20.57 -39.86
C TYR A 157 19.14 20.95 -38.46
N THR A 158 18.50 20.49 -37.39
CA THR A 158 18.87 20.86 -36.01
C THR A 158 20.09 20.08 -35.50
N CYS A 159 20.37 18.88 -36.02
CA CYS A 159 21.64 18.18 -35.82
C CYS A 159 22.83 18.97 -36.36
N THR A 160 22.68 19.59 -37.54
CA THR A 160 23.73 20.43 -38.15
C THR A 160 23.73 21.87 -37.61
N ASN A 161 22.60 22.35 -37.09
CA ASN A 161 22.42 23.72 -36.57
C ASN A 161 21.89 23.72 -35.11
N PRO A 162 22.60 23.14 -34.12
CA PRO A 162 22.08 22.94 -32.76
C PRO A 162 21.86 24.22 -31.95
N LYS A 163 22.28 25.39 -32.47
CA LYS A 163 22.01 26.71 -31.87
C LYS A 163 20.89 27.48 -32.59
N THR A 164 20.19 26.87 -33.54
CA THR A 164 19.02 27.48 -34.19
C THR A 164 17.75 26.93 -33.56
N GLY A 165 16.99 27.77 -32.86
CA GLY A 165 15.65 27.42 -32.40
C GLY A 165 14.65 27.51 -33.55
N ILE A 166 13.69 26.58 -33.64
CA ILE A 166 12.71 26.54 -34.72
C ILE A 166 11.31 26.76 -34.15
N LEU A 167 10.61 27.72 -34.73
CA LEU A 167 9.27 28.15 -34.34
C LEU A 167 8.32 28.03 -35.55
N SER A 168 7.19 27.38 -35.37
CA SER A 168 6.12 27.31 -36.38
C SER A 168 5.07 28.40 -36.13
N VAL A 169 4.56 29.03 -37.18
CA VAL A 169 3.56 30.11 -37.07
C VAL A 169 2.15 29.54 -36.90
N VAL A 170 1.45 30.00 -35.86
CA VAL A 170 0.11 29.55 -35.47
C VAL A 170 -0.95 30.51 -36.02
N TYR A 171 -1.50 30.22 -37.20
CA TYR A 171 -2.43 31.12 -37.89
C TYR A 171 -3.78 31.32 -37.18
N SER A 172 -4.23 30.37 -36.35
CA SER A 172 -5.49 30.46 -35.60
C SER A 172 -5.49 31.64 -34.62
N THR A 173 -4.37 31.91 -33.96
CA THR A 173 -4.21 33.06 -33.05
C THR A 173 -4.50 34.39 -33.74
N PHE A 174 -4.17 34.54 -35.03
CA PHE A 174 -4.50 35.75 -35.78
C PHE A 174 -6.01 35.92 -36.00
N ALA A 175 -6.78 34.84 -36.10
CA ALA A 175 -8.24 34.92 -36.24
C ALA A 175 -8.91 35.52 -34.99
N GLU A 176 -8.33 35.26 -33.81
CA GLU A 176 -8.80 35.80 -32.53
C GLU A 176 -8.60 37.32 -32.44
N HIS A 177 -7.56 37.86 -33.07
CA HIS A 177 -7.13 39.26 -32.89
C HIS A 177 -7.37 40.20 -34.07
N LEU A 178 -7.24 39.74 -35.32
CA LEU A 178 -7.11 40.64 -36.48
C LEU A 178 -8.38 41.46 -36.79
N PHE A 179 -9.57 40.96 -36.41
CA PHE A 179 -10.86 41.61 -36.65
C PHE A 179 -11.50 42.23 -35.39
N ARG A 180 -10.73 42.38 -34.32
CA ARG A 180 -11.17 43.07 -33.08
C ARG A 180 -11.09 44.59 -33.25
N LYS A 181 -11.68 45.33 -32.29
CA LYS A 181 -11.67 46.81 -32.24
C LYS A 181 -10.48 47.39 -31.44
N ASP A 182 -9.46 46.59 -31.18
CA ASP A 182 -8.23 46.98 -30.48
C ASP A 182 -7.10 47.40 -31.42
N ARG A 183 -7.25 47.19 -32.74
CA ARG A 183 -6.37 47.80 -33.75
C ARG A 183 -6.47 49.33 -33.70
N PRO A 184 -5.36 50.08 -33.59
CA PRO A 184 -5.35 51.53 -33.70
C PRO A 184 -5.89 52.03 -35.04
N ASP A 185 -6.59 53.17 -35.05
CA ASP A 185 -7.22 53.74 -36.25
C ASP A 185 -6.20 54.19 -37.33
N ASP A 186 -4.98 54.52 -36.94
CA ASP A 186 -3.86 54.90 -37.80
C ASP A 186 -3.04 53.71 -38.32
N MET A 187 -3.38 52.48 -37.92
CA MET A 187 -2.63 51.26 -38.26
C MET A 187 -3.33 50.38 -39.29
N ASP A 188 -2.67 50.14 -40.42
CA ASP A 188 -3.17 49.25 -41.47
C ASP A 188 -3.19 47.76 -41.05
N THR A 189 -3.95 46.92 -41.77
CA THR A 189 -4.07 45.48 -41.47
C THR A 189 -2.74 44.71 -41.50
N THR A 190 -1.79 45.09 -42.35
CA THR A 190 -0.47 44.43 -42.45
C THR A 190 0.39 44.77 -41.24
N SER A 191 0.47 46.06 -40.89
CA SER A 191 1.16 46.53 -39.67
C SER A 191 0.55 45.93 -38.40
N TRP A 192 -0.79 45.82 -38.33
CA TRP A 192 -1.49 45.16 -37.23
C TRP A 192 -1.20 43.66 -37.15
N MET A 193 -1.11 42.95 -38.28
CA MET A 193 -0.71 41.54 -38.30
C MET A 193 0.72 41.35 -37.73
N PHE A 194 1.67 42.22 -38.07
CA PHE A 194 3.01 42.18 -37.50
C PHE A 194 3.07 42.56 -36.02
N HIS A 195 2.22 43.50 -35.59
CA HIS A 195 2.04 43.78 -34.17
C HIS A 195 1.51 42.55 -33.42
N ILE A 196 0.50 41.84 -33.95
CA ILE A 196 -0.02 40.59 -33.36
C ILE A 196 1.09 39.53 -33.26
N LEU A 197 1.85 39.30 -34.34
CA LEU A 197 2.95 38.34 -34.35
C LEU A 197 4.02 38.64 -33.28
N SER A 198 4.41 39.91 -33.13
CA SER A 198 5.47 40.34 -32.21
C SER A 198 5.02 40.50 -30.76
N SER A 199 3.75 40.81 -30.51
CA SER A 199 3.19 40.99 -29.15
C SER A 199 2.59 39.73 -28.52
N ASN A 200 1.99 38.82 -29.31
CA ASN A 200 1.30 37.65 -28.79
C ASN A 200 2.16 36.37 -28.87
N PRO A 201 2.63 35.80 -27.74
CA PRO A 201 3.47 34.59 -27.75
C PRO A 201 2.76 33.34 -28.28
N LYS A 202 1.42 33.33 -28.37
CA LYS A 202 0.66 32.22 -28.97
C LYS A 202 0.69 32.20 -30.50
N CYS A 203 1.19 33.25 -31.16
CA CYS A 203 1.37 33.26 -32.62
C CYS A 203 2.51 32.35 -33.10
N LEU A 204 3.34 31.86 -32.18
CA LEU A 204 4.49 31.00 -32.46
C LEU A 204 4.43 29.75 -31.57
N HIS A 205 4.91 28.62 -32.10
CA HIS A 205 5.01 27.34 -31.40
C HIS A 205 6.42 26.76 -31.54
N TRP A 206 7.03 26.34 -30.44
CA TRP A 206 8.37 25.72 -30.45
C TRP A 206 8.33 24.32 -31.07
N GLN A 207 8.85 24.20 -32.30
CA GLN A 207 9.17 22.92 -32.93
C GLN A 207 10.49 22.35 -32.40
N TYR A 208 11.48 23.23 -32.17
CA TYR A 208 12.77 22.86 -31.57
C TYR A 208 13.34 24.01 -30.73
N HIS A 209 13.77 23.70 -29.51
CA HIS A 209 14.44 24.66 -28.63
C HIS A 209 15.88 24.20 -28.30
N PRO A 210 16.94 24.99 -28.56
CA PRO A 210 18.34 24.57 -28.40
C PRO A 210 18.73 24.08 -27.00
N ALA A 211 18.05 24.58 -25.95
CA ALA A 211 18.32 24.14 -24.58
C ALA A 211 17.59 22.84 -24.18
N ALA A 212 16.65 22.34 -24.99
CA ALA A 212 15.79 21.21 -24.63
C ALA A 212 16.59 19.95 -24.27
N GLU A 213 17.55 19.59 -25.12
CA GLU A 213 18.32 18.36 -24.94
C GLU A 213 19.27 18.45 -23.74
N ARG A 214 19.88 19.61 -23.51
CA ARG A 214 20.67 19.88 -22.30
C ARG A 214 19.83 19.71 -21.03
N VAL A 215 18.57 20.15 -21.04
CA VAL A 215 17.66 19.96 -19.90
C VAL A 215 17.27 18.48 -19.75
N ARG A 216 16.98 17.76 -20.84
CA ARG A 216 16.73 16.30 -20.80
C ARG A 216 17.90 15.52 -20.20
N ILE A 217 19.12 15.76 -20.67
CA ILE A 217 20.34 15.09 -20.17
C ILE A 217 20.52 15.35 -18.66
N ARG A 218 20.31 16.59 -18.21
CA ARG A 218 20.35 16.95 -16.78
C ARG A 218 19.29 16.17 -15.97
N LEU A 219 18.04 16.17 -16.41
CA LEU A 219 16.94 15.47 -15.73
C LEU A 219 17.17 13.94 -15.68
N GLN A 220 17.69 13.35 -16.76
CA GLN A 220 18.09 11.94 -16.80
C GLN A 220 19.23 11.62 -15.83
N HIS A 221 20.22 12.51 -15.69
CA HIS A 221 21.28 12.36 -14.71
C HIS A 221 20.72 12.41 -13.27
N GLU A 222 19.92 13.43 -12.95
CA GLU A 222 19.24 13.56 -11.66
C GLU A 222 18.36 12.35 -11.34
N ALA A 223 17.66 11.77 -12.33
CA ALA A 223 16.88 10.55 -12.17
C ALA A 223 17.73 9.33 -11.81
N LYS A 224 18.84 9.12 -12.53
CA LYS A 224 19.81 8.04 -12.23
C LYS A 224 20.40 8.19 -10.83
N GLU A 225 20.74 9.41 -10.42
CA GLU A 225 21.21 9.72 -9.07
C GLU A 225 20.15 9.42 -8.00
N ARG A 226 18.87 9.81 -8.21
CA ARG A 226 17.76 9.45 -7.30
C ARG A 226 17.62 7.94 -7.13
N VAL A 227 17.75 7.18 -8.22
CA VAL A 227 17.68 5.71 -8.17
C VAL A 227 18.89 5.12 -7.42
N ARG A 228 20.11 5.62 -7.67
CA ARG A 228 21.33 5.18 -6.98
C ARG A 228 21.23 5.41 -5.48
N VAL A 229 20.89 6.64 -5.05
CA VAL A 229 20.74 6.99 -3.62
C VAL A 229 19.69 6.12 -2.93
N ARG A 230 18.55 5.85 -3.57
CA ARG A 230 17.51 4.94 -3.05
C ARG A 230 17.96 3.47 -3.01
N ALA A 231 18.86 3.03 -3.87
CA ALA A 231 19.44 1.69 -3.82
C ALA A 231 20.46 1.58 -2.68
N GLU A 232 21.36 2.56 -2.52
CA GLU A 232 22.32 2.63 -1.42
C GLU A 232 21.62 2.69 -0.05
N GLN A 233 20.54 3.47 0.09
CA GLN A 233 19.74 3.55 1.31
C GLN A 233 19.12 2.20 1.68
N ARG A 234 18.53 1.48 0.70
CA ARG A 234 17.96 0.14 0.92
C ARG A 234 19.02 -0.87 1.30
N ALA A 235 20.16 -0.90 0.61
CA ALA A 235 21.27 -1.80 0.95
C ALA A 235 21.79 -1.58 2.39
N ARG A 236 21.92 -0.33 2.84
CA ARG A 236 22.32 0.00 4.23
C ARG A 236 21.25 -0.42 5.25
N GLU A 237 19.97 -0.32 4.90
CA GLU A 237 18.86 -0.76 5.76
C GLU A 237 18.80 -2.29 5.85
N GLU A 238 18.95 -3.00 4.73
CA GLU A 238 19.05 -4.46 4.67
C GLU A 238 20.25 -4.98 5.47
N GLU A 239 21.44 -4.37 5.34
CA GLU A 239 22.63 -4.70 6.11
C GLU A 239 22.42 -4.47 7.62
N ARG A 240 21.82 -3.33 8.01
CA ARG A 240 21.48 -3.03 9.41
C ARG A 240 20.49 -4.06 9.99
N LEU A 241 19.45 -4.43 9.23
CA LEU A 241 18.48 -5.44 9.64
C LEU A 241 19.12 -6.84 9.74
N ARG A 242 20.03 -7.19 8.84
CA ARG A 242 20.81 -8.42 8.91
C ARG A 242 21.67 -8.48 10.16
N LEU A 243 22.45 -7.44 10.46
CA LEU A 243 23.29 -7.39 11.66
C LEU A 243 22.45 -7.49 12.94
N TRP A 244 21.31 -6.80 13.00
CA TRP A 244 20.36 -6.92 14.11
C TRP A 244 19.80 -8.34 14.27
N ALA A 245 19.44 -9.00 13.16
CA ALA A 245 18.96 -10.38 13.18
C ALA A 245 20.05 -11.38 13.62
N GLU A 246 21.31 -11.19 13.17
CA GLU A 246 22.46 -11.98 13.63
C GLU A 246 22.73 -11.76 15.13
N GLU A 247 22.54 -10.55 15.66
CA GLU A 247 22.69 -10.24 17.08
C GLU A 247 21.56 -10.85 17.95
N GLU A 248 20.29 -10.69 17.55
CA GLU A 248 19.16 -11.32 18.27
C GLU A 248 19.21 -12.85 18.20
N ALA A 249 19.68 -13.45 17.10
CA ALA A 249 19.92 -14.88 17.03
C ALA A 249 20.98 -15.35 18.06
N ARG A 250 22.09 -14.61 18.22
CA ARG A 250 23.10 -14.89 19.26
C ARG A 250 22.50 -14.77 20.67
N LYS A 251 21.71 -13.71 20.93
CA LYS A 251 21.04 -13.52 22.21
C LYS A 251 20.01 -14.61 22.51
N GLU A 252 19.27 -15.11 21.51
CA GLU A 252 18.31 -16.20 21.74
C GLU A 252 19.00 -17.53 22.03
N VAL A 253 20.16 -17.81 21.43
CA VAL A 253 21.01 -18.94 21.83
C VAL A 253 21.44 -18.81 23.31
N GLU A 254 21.84 -17.62 23.74
CA GLU A 254 22.21 -17.38 25.14
C GLU A 254 21.01 -17.50 26.10
N ARG A 255 19.86 -16.89 25.75
CA ARG A 255 18.60 -17.01 26.52
C ARG A 255 18.16 -18.47 26.64
N ARG A 256 18.29 -19.25 25.56
CA ARG A 256 18.01 -20.69 25.56
C ARG A 256 18.96 -21.45 26.49
N ALA A 257 20.27 -21.22 26.38
CA ALA A 257 21.25 -21.86 27.27
C ALA A 257 21.01 -21.51 28.77
N ARG A 258 20.60 -20.26 29.06
CA ARG A 258 20.18 -19.85 30.42
C ARG A 258 18.95 -20.63 30.89
N ARG A 259 17.89 -20.71 30.08
CA ARG A 259 16.67 -21.50 30.38
C ARG A 259 16.98 -22.99 30.62
N GLU A 260 17.83 -23.59 29.79
CA GLU A 260 18.25 -25.00 29.92
C GLU A 260 19.07 -25.22 31.21
N CYS A 261 19.94 -24.27 31.58
CA CYS A 261 20.69 -24.30 32.84
C CYS A 261 19.77 -24.16 34.07
N GLU A 262 18.83 -23.21 34.05
CA GLU A 262 17.83 -23.00 35.10
C GLU A 262 16.95 -24.24 35.29
N GLN A 263 16.50 -24.88 34.20
CA GLN A 263 15.75 -26.13 34.23
C GLN A 263 16.57 -27.27 34.86
N ARG A 264 17.84 -27.44 34.49
CA ARG A 264 18.73 -28.45 35.09
C ARG A 264 18.91 -28.23 36.59
N VAL A 265 19.17 -26.98 37.01
CA VAL A 265 19.30 -26.62 38.44
C VAL A 265 17.99 -26.86 39.20
N ALA A 266 16.84 -26.58 38.60
CA ALA A 266 15.53 -26.88 39.19
C ALA A 266 15.29 -28.39 39.34
N GLN A 267 15.62 -29.19 38.32
CA GLN A 267 15.54 -30.66 38.35
C GLN A 267 16.46 -31.25 39.43
N GLU A 268 17.72 -30.81 39.53
CA GLU A 268 18.63 -31.24 40.61
C GLU A 268 18.09 -30.90 42.00
N ARG A 269 17.52 -29.70 42.19
CA ARG A 269 16.89 -29.29 43.45
C ARG A 269 15.69 -30.18 43.79
N GLN A 270 14.87 -30.52 42.80
CA GLN A 270 13.75 -31.45 42.99
C GLN A 270 14.23 -32.85 43.36
N GLN A 271 15.19 -33.41 42.61
CA GLN A 271 15.77 -34.73 42.89
C GLN A 271 16.40 -34.80 44.29
N LYS A 272 17.13 -33.75 44.72
CA LYS A 272 17.68 -33.64 46.08
C LYS A 272 16.57 -33.62 47.14
N ARG A 273 15.49 -32.86 46.91
CA ARG A 273 14.32 -32.82 47.81
C ARG A 273 13.62 -34.18 47.90
N GLU A 274 13.44 -34.87 46.78
CA GLU A 274 12.84 -36.22 46.73
C GLU A 274 13.73 -37.29 47.36
N ALA A 275 15.07 -37.15 47.28
CA ALA A 275 16.01 -38.03 47.97
C ALA A 275 15.95 -37.84 49.49
N VAL A 276 15.92 -36.59 49.98
CA VAL A 276 15.75 -36.27 51.41
C VAL A 276 14.40 -36.80 51.93
N LEU A 277 13.32 -36.62 51.18
CA LEU A 277 12.00 -37.16 51.55
C LEU A 277 11.97 -38.69 51.58
N ARG A 278 12.69 -39.37 50.66
CA ARG A 278 12.83 -40.84 50.69
C ARG A 278 13.62 -41.32 51.91
N LEU A 279 14.76 -40.70 52.22
CA LEU A 279 15.56 -41.02 53.41
C LEU A 279 14.75 -40.81 54.70
N SER A 280 14.01 -39.69 54.80
CA SER A 280 13.14 -39.42 55.95
C SER A 280 12.04 -40.46 56.12
N ARG A 281 11.45 -40.98 55.02
CA ARG A 281 10.48 -42.08 55.10
C ARG A 281 11.13 -43.38 55.52
N GLN A 282 12.29 -43.74 54.96
CA GLN A 282 13.03 -44.94 55.38
C GLN A 282 13.36 -44.90 56.88
N GLN A 283 13.77 -43.75 57.41
CA GLN A 283 14.01 -43.57 58.85
C GLN A 283 12.74 -43.74 59.68
N GLN A 284 11.59 -43.22 59.22
CA GLN A 284 10.30 -43.45 59.87
C GLN A 284 9.86 -44.92 59.82
N ASP A 285 10.00 -45.58 58.67
CA ASP A 285 9.69 -47.00 58.50
C ASP A 285 10.58 -47.89 59.40
N GLU A 286 11.88 -47.58 59.51
CA GLU A 286 12.81 -48.25 60.43
C GLU A 286 12.47 -48.01 61.91
N GLU A 287 12.06 -46.78 62.27
CA GLU A 287 11.66 -46.43 63.64
C GLU A 287 10.33 -47.10 64.02
N GLU A 288 9.34 -47.11 63.12
CA GLU A 288 8.09 -47.87 63.31
C GLU A 288 8.36 -49.38 63.43
N GLN A 289 9.27 -49.95 62.63
CA GLN A 289 9.67 -51.35 62.77
C GLN A 289 10.33 -51.63 64.13
N ARG A 290 11.23 -50.75 64.61
CA ARG A 290 11.84 -50.87 65.94
C ARG A 290 10.77 -50.83 67.05
N LEU A 291 9.88 -49.85 67.01
CA LEU A 291 8.76 -49.71 67.96
C LEU A 291 7.80 -50.91 67.88
N MET A 292 7.57 -51.48 66.70
CA MET A 292 6.77 -52.69 66.51
C MET A 292 7.44 -53.91 67.15
N VAL A 293 8.76 -54.07 66.99
CA VAL A 293 9.55 -55.15 67.64
C VAL A 293 9.54 -54.99 69.15
N GLU A 294 9.79 -53.79 69.70
CA GLU A 294 9.71 -53.53 71.14
C GLU A 294 8.31 -53.79 71.70
N ARG A 295 7.26 -53.33 71.00
CA ARG A 295 5.87 -53.58 71.39
C ARG A 295 5.53 -55.07 71.37
N LYS A 296 6.05 -55.82 70.39
CA LYS A 296 5.92 -57.28 70.34
C LYS A 296 6.62 -57.93 71.53
N GLN A 297 7.90 -57.63 71.77
CA GLN A 297 8.64 -58.16 72.94
C GLN A 297 7.93 -57.85 74.27
N ARG A 298 7.40 -56.64 74.42
CA ARG A 298 6.63 -56.23 75.61
C ARG A 298 5.34 -57.02 75.76
N ASN A 299 4.61 -57.26 74.67
CA ASN A 299 3.42 -58.09 74.66
C ASN A 299 3.74 -59.56 74.96
N ASP A 300 4.81 -60.10 74.38
CA ASP A 300 5.28 -61.48 74.61
C ASP A 300 5.67 -61.68 76.08
N ALA A 301 6.39 -60.72 76.69
CA ALA A 301 6.73 -60.73 78.12
C ALA A 301 5.54 -60.44 79.08
N ILE A 302 4.42 -59.91 78.56
CA ILE A 302 3.16 -59.81 79.30
C ILE A 302 2.40 -61.14 79.19
N TRP A 303 2.37 -61.74 78.00
CA TRP A 303 1.78 -63.05 77.75
C TRP A 303 2.47 -64.15 78.56
N GLU A 304 3.79 -64.18 78.59
CA GLU A 304 4.59 -65.14 79.38
C GLU A 304 4.33 -64.99 80.89
N ARG A 305 4.16 -63.76 81.40
CA ARG A 305 3.72 -63.52 82.78
C ARG A 305 2.29 -63.98 83.05
N MET A 306 1.37 -63.80 82.09
CA MET A 306 0.01 -64.34 82.21
C MET A 306 -0.02 -65.87 82.15
N GLU A 307 0.78 -66.48 81.29
CA GLU A 307 0.89 -67.93 81.14
C GLU A 307 1.60 -68.58 82.34
N ASN A 308 2.61 -67.94 82.94
CA ASN A 308 3.18 -68.39 84.21
C ASN A 308 2.16 -68.28 85.36
N LYS A 309 1.41 -67.17 85.48
CA LYS A 309 0.28 -67.08 86.43
C LYS A 309 -0.81 -68.13 86.16
N ARG A 310 -1.06 -68.47 84.90
CA ARG A 310 -2.00 -69.52 84.51
C ARG A 310 -1.48 -70.90 84.94
N LYS A 311 -0.20 -71.21 84.72
CA LYS A 311 0.45 -72.44 85.20
C LYS A 311 0.41 -72.53 86.73
N GLU A 312 0.73 -71.46 87.45
CA GLU A 312 0.56 -71.39 88.90
C GLU A 312 -0.90 -71.61 89.34
N ALA A 313 -1.87 -71.08 88.60
CA ALA A 313 -3.30 -71.25 88.89
C ALA A 313 -3.83 -72.65 88.52
N ILE A 314 -3.21 -73.31 87.52
CA ILE A 314 -3.44 -74.72 87.20
C ILE A 314 -2.84 -75.60 88.30
N GLU A 315 -1.62 -75.32 88.77
CA GLU A 315 -1.00 -76.13 89.83
C GLU A 315 -1.67 -75.93 91.19
N ARG A 316 -2.14 -74.70 91.49
CA ARG A 316 -3.07 -74.46 92.61
C ARG A 316 -4.36 -75.23 92.45
N ARG A 317 -4.98 -75.19 91.26
CA ARG A 317 -6.15 -76.04 90.98
C ARG A 317 -5.84 -77.52 91.09
N ARG A 318 -4.65 -78.00 90.76
CA ARG A 318 -4.24 -79.40 90.89
C ARG A 318 -4.10 -79.82 92.36
N LEU A 319 -3.65 -78.90 93.22
CA LEU A 319 -3.64 -79.06 94.67
C LEU A 319 -5.06 -79.04 95.25
N ASP A 320 -5.94 -78.16 94.77
CA ASP A 320 -7.36 -78.11 95.14
C ASP A 320 -8.14 -79.32 94.59
N GLU A 321 -7.82 -79.81 93.39
CA GLU A 321 -8.39 -80.99 92.74
C GLU A 321 -7.91 -82.26 93.44
N SER A 322 -6.69 -82.27 94.00
CA SER A 322 -6.24 -83.28 94.97
C SER A 322 -6.99 -83.22 96.31
N ALA A 323 -7.67 -82.11 96.63
CA ALA A 323 -8.58 -82.00 97.78
C ALA A 323 -10.04 -82.36 97.40
N ILE A 324 -10.49 -82.00 96.20
CA ILE A 324 -11.86 -82.23 95.68
C ILE A 324 -12.06 -83.66 95.17
N GLN A 325 -11.02 -84.34 94.68
CA GLN A 325 -11.06 -85.75 94.29
C GLN A 325 -11.24 -86.71 95.49
N ARG A 326 -11.18 -86.19 96.74
CA ARG A 326 -11.62 -86.89 97.95
C ARG A 326 -13.09 -86.62 98.34
N ALA A 327 -13.81 -85.80 97.58
CA ALA A 327 -15.13 -85.29 97.94
C ALA A 327 -16.24 -85.55 96.88
N ILE A 328 -15.91 -86.03 95.68
CA ILE A 328 -16.89 -86.29 94.60
C ILE A 328 -16.84 -87.77 94.15
N ASP A 329 -16.91 -88.66 95.13
CA ASP A 329 -17.18 -90.10 94.94
C ASP A 329 -18.66 -90.42 95.26
N GLN A 330 -19.55 -89.41 95.15
CA GLN A 330 -20.98 -89.54 95.41
C GLN A 330 -21.85 -88.78 94.37
N LEU A 331 -22.68 -89.57 93.68
CA LEU A 331 -23.94 -89.24 92.99
C LEU A 331 -23.91 -88.85 91.49
N VAL A 332 -24.34 -89.84 90.71
CA VAL A 332 -24.65 -89.93 89.27
C VAL A 332 -26.13 -89.52 89.03
N THR A 333 -26.62 -88.92 87.93
CA THR A 333 -27.01 -89.52 86.62
C THR A 333 -27.63 -88.42 85.72
N GLY A 334 -27.29 -88.27 84.42
CA GLY A 334 -28.21 -88.56 83.28
C GLY A 334 -28.88 -87.32 82.63
N LEU A 335 -29.60 -87.36 81.47
CA LEU A 335 -29.63 -88.26 80.30
C LEU A 335 -30.30 -87.57 79.05
N GLN A 336 -29.80 -87.85 77.84
CA GLN A 336 -30.51 -88.14 76.55
C GLN A 336 -31.14 -87.08 75.56
N THR A 337 -30.62 -87.12 74.31
CA THR A 337 -31.29 -87.14 72.96
C THR A 337 -32.23 -86.01 72.47
N ALA A 338 -32.47 -85.76 71.16
CA ALA A 338 -31.75 -85.97 69.88
C ALA A 338 -32.55 -85.33 68.70
N HIS A 339 -31.91 -85.00 67.57
CA HIS A 339 -32.53 -84.72 66.22
C HIS A 339 -33.51 -83.51 66.12
N SER A 340 -33.90 -82.93 64.97
CA SER A 340 -33.34 -82.85 63.59
C SER A 340 -34.06 -81.73 62.76
N VAL A 341 -33.44 -81.29 61.64
CA VAL A 341 -34.07 -80.97 60.33
C VAL A 341 -35.05 -79.76 60.15
N THR A 342 -34.70 -78.88 59.17
CA THR A 342 -35.51 -77.87 58.42
C THR A 342 -36.23 -76.73 59.18
N GLY A 343 -36.50 -75.54 58.62
CA GLY A 343 -36.15 -74.94 57.31
C GLY A 343 -36.99 -73.68 57.01
N LEU A 344 -36.58 -72.87 56.01
CA LEU A 344 -37.31 -71.72 55.39
C LEU A 344 -37.49 -70.45 56.27
N VAL A 345 -36.90 -69.29 55.92
CA VAL A 345 -37.35 -68.22 54.99
C VAL A 345 -38.46 -67.32 55.58
N GLU A 346 -38.14 -66.05 55.90
CA GLU A 346 -38.65 -64.82 55.23
C GLU A 346 -37.90 -63.55 55.73
N GLU A 347 -37.96 -62.44 54.96
CA GLU A 347 -37.17 -61.21 55.18
C GLU A 347 -37.92 -60.11 55.97
N GLY A 348 -37.17 -59.37 56.81
CA GLY A 348 -37.50 -58.00 57.24
C GLY A 348 -36.91 -57.63 58.61
N PRO A 349 -36.78 -56.33 58.98
CA PRO A 349 -36.82 -55.10 58.16
C PRO A 349 -35.41 -54.54 57.88
N LYS A 350 -35.25 -53.66 56.88
CA LYS A 350 -33.94 -53.07 56.51
C LYS A 350 -33.75 -51.71 57.20
N VAL A 351 -32.75 -51.63 58.10
CA VAL A 351 -32.43 -50.45 58.93
C VAL A 351 -31.62 -49.40 58.16
N CYS A 352 -31.89 -48.10 58.40
CA CYS A 352 -31.15 -46.99 57.81
C CYS A 352 -29.70 -46.89 58.35
N LYS A 353 -28.70 -46.86 57.47
CA LYS A 353 -27.26 -46.80 57.83
C LYS A 353 -26.78 -45.53 58.57
N TYR A 354 -27.59 -44.48 58.65
CA TYR A 354 -27.20 -43.23 59.32
C TYR A 354 -27.90 -43.00 60.67
N CYS A 355 -29.24 -43.12 60.70
CA CYS A 355 -30.00 -42.93 61.94
C CYS A 355 -30.30 -44.23 62.69
N PHE A 356 -29.95 -45.40 62.14
CA PHE A 356 -30.18 -46.72 62.73
C PHE A 356 -31.65 -47.03 63.07
N LEU A 357 -32.60 -46.29 62.46
CA LEU A 357 -34.02 -46.54 62.56
C LEU A 357 -34.52 -47.34 61.35
N GLU A 358 -35.53 -48.17 61.59
CA GLU A 358 -36.29 -48.84 60.54
C GLU A 358 -37.02 -47.84 59.64
N SER A 359 -37.24 -48.27 58.39
CA SER A 359 -37.83 -47.46 57.33
C SER A 359 -38.37 -48.39 56.25
N GLU A 360 -39.67 -48.33 55.99
CA GLU A 360 -40.33 -49.18 54.98
C GLU A 360 -39.81 -48.92 53.55
N ALA A 361 -39.26 -47.72 53.31
CA ALA A 361 -38.50 -47.40 52.11
C ALA A 361 -37.10 -46.86 52.46
N LEU A 362 -36.08 -47.42 51.80
CA LEU A 362 -34.71 -46.88 51.78
C LEU A 362 -34.34 -46.48 50.35
N SER A 363 -33.45 -45.51 50.21
CA SER A 363 -32.74 -45.28 48.95
C SER A 363 -31.80 -46.46 48.63
N LEU A 364 -31.43 -46.62 47.36
CA LEU A 364 -30.57 -47.70 46.84
C LEU A 364 -29.24 -47.91 47.62
N HIS A 365 -28.80 -46.90 48.39
CA HIS A 365 -27.55 -46.92 49.16
C HIS A 365 -27.77 -47.20 50.67
N GLY A 366 -29.00 -47.49 51.11
CA GLY A 366 -29.32 -47.86 52.49
C GLY A 366 -29.64 -46.70 53.45
N TYR A 367 -30.07 -45.55 52.93
CA TYR A 367 -30.44 -44.37 53.73
C TYR A 367 -31.92 -44.00 53.56
N CYS A 368 -32.60 -43.64 54.65
CA CYS A 368 -34.00 -43.17 54.65
C CYS A 368 -34.12 -41.67 54.27
N TYR A 369 -35.33 -41.23 53.92
CA TYR A 369 -35.60 -39.90 53.36
C TYR A 369 -35.89 -38.79 54.39
N ARG A 370 -35.61 -39.00 55.68
CA ARG A 370 -35.73 -37.95 56.71
C ARG A 370 -34.67 -36.86 56.50
N GLU A 371 -35.03 -35.58 56.63
CA GLU A 371 -34.18 -34.38 56.40
C GLU A 371 -32.72 -34.53 56.90
N GLN A 372 -32.56 -34.96 58.17
CA GLN A 372 -31.24 -35.15 58.80
C GLN A 372 -30.36 -36.19 58.07
N CYS A 373 -30.96 -37.18 57.40
CA CYS A 373 -30.26 -38.19 56.59
C CYS A 373 -29.97 -37.68 55.16
N VAL A 374 -30.78 -36.76 54.64
CA VAL A 374 -30.58 -36.17 53.31
C VAL A 374 -29.31 -35.30 53.30
N GLY A 375 -29.05 -34.53 54.36
CA GLY A 375 -27.81 -33.73 54.50
C GLY A 375 -26.51 -34.54 54.60
N ALA A 376 -26.57 -35.83 54.97
CA ALA A 376 -25.39 -36.72 54.93
C ALA A 376 -25.01 -37.14 53.50
N ARG A 377 -25.98 -37.10 52.58
CA ARG A 377 -25.89 -37.58 51.19
C ARG A 377 -24.97 -36.73 50.30
N GLU A 378 -24.75 -35.47 50.67
CA GLU A 378 -23.87 -34.54 49.93
C GLU A 378 -22.39 -34.68 50.31
N ARG A 379 -22.08 -35.02 51.56
CA ARG A 379 -20.68 -35.18 52.02
C ARG A 379 -20.01 -36.44 51.48
N ALA A 380 -20.77 -37.49 51.19
CA ALA A 380 -20.27 -38.75 50.64
C ALA A 380 -19.83 -38.66 49.15
N ARG A 381 -20.21 -37.61 48.42
CA ARG A 381 -19.84 -37.45 46.99
C ARG A 381 -18.54 -36.69 46.74
N ARG A 382 -17.90 -36.09 47.76
CA ARG A 382 -16.67 -35.29 47.58
C ARG A 382 -15.35 -36.03 47.81
N PHE A 383 -15.37 -37.21 48.42
CA PHE A 383 -14.18 -38.04 48.64
C PHE A 383 -14.27 -39.32 47.81
N GLY A 384 -14.04 -39.17 46.50
CA GLY A 384 -13.94 -40.30 45.59
C GLY A 384 -12.73 -41.18 45.92
N LYS A 385 -13.00 -42.33 46.54
CA LYS A 385 -12.11 -43.49 46.53
C LYS A 385 -12.91 -44.71 46.09
N TYR A 386 -12.70 -45.13 44.84
CA TYR A 386 -12.80 -46.53 44.49
C TYR A 386 -11.37 -47.01 44.24
N PHE A 387 -10.97 -48.04 44.98
CA PHE A 387 -9.84 -48.89 44.59
C PHE A 387 -10.32 -49.80 43.46
N PRO A 388 -9.46 -50.14 42.48
CA PRO A 388 -9.74 -51.19 41.52
C PRO A 388 -9.43 -52.56 42.12
N ASP A 389 -10.28 -53.54 41.80
CA ASP A 389 -9.92 -54.92 41.46
C ASP A 389 -10.93 -55.37 40.38
#